data_AF-A0AAD2HVY0-F1
#
_entry.id   AF-A0AAD2HVY0-F1
#
_cell.length_a   1.000
_cell.length_b   1.000
_cell.length_c   1.000
_cell.angle_alpha   90.00
_cell.angle_beta   90.00
_cell.angle_gamma   90.00
#
_symmetry.space_group_name_H-M   'P 1'
#
loop_
_entity.id
_entity.type
_entity.pdbx_description
1 polymer ?
#
loop_
_entity_poly.entity_id
_entity_poly.type
_entity_poly.pdbx_seq_one_letter_code
_entity_poly.pdbx_strand_id
1 'polypeptide(L)'
;MHDSDDVLSILVSWSSRWRGPISLVLITAEHQSPSLIARLQSLKSHPSLSKLWLHLVPSSKQYNSAQLLNLARFFAPTRSIMLWPASPAAVILQVYDALISQIGQPIQKPLLLSPFPASVFSIPSLTPVVLSRDYRLWCSERAFLGSRSSDWDECVWFLWLEEYGLESLNVTSGSIVESKIRDDNRTVDRFVQRLSAKHRAETCEVTLRRLSGPDAPRPSRAVKKKMQWVKGFCRQTENNIKNAEGE
;
A
#
# COMPACT_ATOMS: atom_id res chain seq x y z
N MET A 1 13.13 -16.81 -8.40
CA MET A 1 11.87 -16.97 -9.14
C MET A 1 11.18 -18.18 -8.54
N HIS A 2 10.20 -17.99 -7.67
CA HIS A 2 9.28 -19.09 -7.35
C HIS A 2 8.48 -19.39 -8.60
N ASP A 3 8.27 -20.67 -8.88
CA ASP A 3 7.52 -21.11 -10.04
C ASP A 3 6.12 -20.48 -10.00
N SER A 4 5.68 -19.89 -11.10
CA SER A 4 4.36 -19.23 -11.16
C SER A 4 3.24 -20.24 -10.82
N ASP A 5 3.52 -21.52 -11.00
CA ASP A 5 2.62 -22.63 -10.75
C ASP A 5 2.32 -22.83 -9.25
N ASP A 6 3.31 -22.63 -8.39
CA ASP A 6 3.14 -22.71 -6.94
C ASP A 6 2.28 -21.54 -6.43
N VAL A 7 2.46 -20.35 -6.99
CA VAL A 7 1.70 -19.15 -6.55
C VAL A 7 0.22 -19.26 -6.91
N LEU A 8 -0.09 -19.75 -8.11
CA LEU A 8 -1.48 -19.91 -8.56
C LEU A 8 -2.21 -21.02 -7.81
N SER A 9 -1.53 -22.12 -7.47
CA SER A 9 -2.13 -23.19 -6.67
C SER A 9 -2.40 -22.74 -5.23
N ILE A 10 -1.47 -22.00 -4.61
CA ILE A 10 -1.67 -21.36 -3.31
C ILE A 10 -2.88 -20.43 -3.36
N LEU A 11 -3.01 -19.61 -4.41
CA LEU A 11 -4.14 -18.70 -4.57
C LEU A 11 -5.47 -19.45 -4.63
N VAL A 12 -5.58 -20.51 -5.41
CA VAL A 12 -6.82 -21.32 -5.50
C VAL A 12 -7.18 -21.91 -4.13
N SER A 13 -6.18 -22.49 -3.44
CA SER A 13 -6.39 -23.07 -2.10
C SER A 13 -6.85 -22.03 -1.08
N TRP A 14 -6.30 -20.82 -1.16
CA TRP A 14 -6.65 -19.72 -0.28
C TRP A 14 -8.00 -19.11 -0.61
N SER A 15 -8.30 -18.90 -1.90
CA SER A 15 -9.53 -18.24 -2.34
C SER A 15 -10.77 -19.05 -1.98
N SER A 16 -10.67 -20.37 -1.91
CA SER A 16 -11.75 -21.24 -1.42
C SER A 16 -12.23 -20.89 0.00
N ARG A 17 -11.37 -20.27 0.80
CA ARG A 17 -11.61 -19.88 2.17
C ARG A 17 -11.90 -18.39 2.34
N TRP A 18 -11.64 -17.58 1.30
CA TRP A 18 -11.88 -16.15 1.30
C TRP A 18 -13.28 -15.84 0.74
N ARG A 19 -14.09 -15.12 1.50
CA ARG A 19 -15.46 -14.76 1.09
C ARG A 19 -15.54 -13.47 0.28
N GLY A 20 -14.51 -12.62 0.31
CA GLY A 20 -14.47 -11.35 -0.39
C GLY A 20 -14.04 -11.45 -1.86
N PRO A 21 -14.06 -10.32 -2.59
CA PRO A 21 -13.41 -10.22 -3.89
C PRO A 21 -11.89 -10.23 -3.75
N ILE A 22 -11.21 -10.64 -4.83
CA ILE A 22 -9.74 -10.68 -4.92
C ILE A 22 -9.34 -9.88 -6.15
N SER A 23 -8.44 -8.90 -6.01
CA SER A 23 -7.77 -8.28 -7.16
C SER A 23 -6.35 -8.80 -7.24
N LEU A 24 -5.98 -9.36 -8.39
CA LEU A 24 -4.68 -9.92 -8.67
C LEU A 24 -4.05 -9.21 -9.86
N VAL A 25 -2.85 -8.68 -9.67
CA VAL A 25 -2.00 -8.14 -10.74
C VAL A 25 -0.91 -9.15 -11.04
N LEU A 26 -0.85 -9.58 -12.30
CA LEU A 26 0.23 -10.42 -12.82
C LEU A 26 1.05 -9.59 -13.81
N ILE A 27 2.35 -9.49 -13.53
CA ILE A 27 3.30 -8.95 -14.50
C ILE A 27 3.73 -10.08 -15.40
N THR A 28 3.55 -9.91 -16.70
CA THR A 28 3.98 -10.90 -17.70
C THR A 28 5.08 -10.32 -18.56
N ALA A 29 5.85 -11.19 -19.21
CA ALA A 29 6.68 -10.77 -20.32
C ALA A 29 5.82 -10.09 -21.40
N GLU A 30 6.46 -9.24 -22.20
CA GLU A 30 5.81 -8.43 -23.24
C GLU A 30 5.10 -9.30 -24.28
N HIS A 31 5.65 -10.49 -24.54
CA HIS A 31 4.98 -11.56 -25.27
C HIS A 31 4.41 -12.59 -24.31
N GLN A 32 3.09 -12.64 -24.22
CA GLN A 32 2.38 -13.62 -23.39
C GLN A 32 2.41 -14.99 -24.08
N SER A 33 2.83 -16.02 -23.34
CA SER A 33 2.77 -17.39 -23.84
C SER A 33 1.30 -17.84 -23.96
N PRO A 34 0.88 -18.50 -25.05
CA PRO A 34 -0.45 -19.09 -25.18
C PRO A 34 -0.80 -20.04 -24.03
N SER A 35 0.20 -20.73 -23.47
CA SER A 35 0.04 -21.63 -22.32
C SER A 35 -0.39 -20.90 -21.04
N LEU A 36 0.16 -19.71 -20.78
CA LEU A 36 -0.22 -18.87 -19.66
C LEU A 36 -1.67 -18.38 -19.84
N ILE A 37 -2.03 -17.93 -21.04
CA ILE A 37 -3.39 -17.47 -21.34
C ILE A 37 -4.40 -18.61 -21.12
N ALA A 38 -4.14 -19.80 -21.64
CA ALA A 38 -4.99 -20.97 -21.44
C ALA A 38 -5.16 -21.33 -19.95
N ARG A 39 -4.09 -21.17 -19.15
CA ARG A 39 -4.14 -21.43 -17.70
C ARG A 39 -4.88 -20.34 -16.93
N LEU A 40 -4.75 -19.07 -17.32
CA LEU A 40 -5.54 -17.99 -16.72
C LEU A 40 -7.03 -18.13 -17.05
N GLN A 41 -7.35 -18.63 -18.25
CA GLN A 41 -8.71 -18.97 -18.62
C GLN A 41 -9.27 -20.14 -17.79
N SER A 42 -8.47 -21.18 -17.52
CA SER A 42 -8.90 -22.28 -16.65
C SER A 42 -9.04 -21.87 -15.18
N LEU A 43 -8.25 -20.91 -14.71
CA LEU A 43 -8.42 -20.32 -13.38
C LEU A 43 -9.72 -19.51 -13.28
N LYS A 44 -10.09 -18.79 -14.34
CA LYS A 44 -11.34 -18.02 -14.38
C LYS A 44 -12.58 -18.92 -14.31
N SER A 45 -12.52 -20.13 -14.85
CA SER A 45 -13.62 -21.10 -14.75
C SER A 45 -13.68 -21.83 -13.41
N HIS A 46 -12.70 -21.63 -12.51
CA HIS A 46 -12.69 -22.28 -11.21
C HIS A 46 -13.71 -21.64 -10.25
N PRO A 47 -14.63 -22.39 -9.62
CA PRO A 47 -15.69 -21.84 -8.78
C PRO A 47 -15.18 -20.98 -7.61
N SER A 48 -14.11 -21.43 -6.97
CA SER A 48 -13.42 -20.71 -5.88
C SER A 48 -12.77 -19.39 -6.29
N LEU A 49 -12.69 -19.10 -7.59
CA LEU A 49 -12.14 -17.86 -8.14
C LEU A 49 -13.21 -17.03 -8.88
N SER A 50 -14.49 -17.34 -8.68
CA SER A 50 -15.61 -16.57 -9.24
C SER A 50 -15.60 -15.08 -8.88
N LYS A 51 -14.88 -14.71 -7.81
CA LYS A 51 -14.71 -13.32 -7.33
C LYS A 51 -13.31 -12.74 -7.63
N LEU A 52 -12.53 -13.39 -8.49
CA LEU A 52 -11.19 -12.96 -8.89
C LEU A 52 -11.27 -11.92 -10.02
N TRP A 53 -10.59 -10.79 -9.80
CA TRP A 53 -10.33 -9.75 -10.78
C TRP A 53 -8.86 -9.83 -11.17
N LEU A 54 -8.61 -10.35 -12.37
CA LEU A 54 -7.27 -10.57 -12.88
C LEU A 54 -6.86 -9.43 -13.81
N HIS A 55 -5.71 -8.83 -13.54
CA HIS A 55 -5.12 -7.77 -14.34
C HIS A 55 -3.74 -8.21 -14.84
N LEU A 56 -3.59 -8.28 -16.16
CA LEU A 56 -2.32 -8.62 -16.80
C LEU A 56 -1.62 -7.34 -17.21
N VAL A 57 -0.39 -7.15 -16.75
CA VAL A 57 0.44 -6.02 -17.10
C VAL A 57 1.67 -6.54 -17.85
N PRO A 58 1.70 -6.46 -19.19
CA PRO A 58 2.88 -6.81 -19.96
C PRO A 58 3.96 -5.76 -19.71
N SER A 59 5.13 -6.18 -19.25
CA SER A 59 6.23 -5.25 -18.99
C SER A 59 7.58 -5.95 -19.01
N SER A 60 8.56 -5.30 -19.62
CA SER A 60 9.98 -5.65 -19.54
C SER A 60 10.68 -5.00 -18.34
N LYS A 61 9.98 -4.14 -17.58
CA LYS A 61 10.52 -3.44 -16.41
C LYS A 61 10.38 -4.28 -15.15
N GLN A 62 11.38 -4.17 -14.28
CA GLN A 62 11.28 -4.70 -12.92
C GLN A 62 10.41 -3.76 -12.08
N TYR A 63 9.45 -4.33 -11.36
CA TYR A 63 8.64 -3.64 -10.36
C TYR A 63 9.03 -4.11 -8.97
N ASN A 64 9.08 -3.17 -8.01
CA ASN A 64 9.20 -3.53 -6.61
C ASN A 64 7.84 -3.94 -6.02
N SER A 65 7.85 -4.47 -4.80
CA SER A 65 6.62 -4.96 -4.14
C SER A 65 5.59 -3.85 -3.93
N ALA A 66 6.06 -2.64 -3.57
CA ALA A 66 5.20 -1.47 -3.36
C ALA A 66 4.45 -1.05 -4.64
N GLN A 67 5.12 -1.06 -5.80
CA GLN A 67 4.51 -0.76 -7.09
C GLN A 67 3.42 -1.74 -7.46
N LEU A 68 3.64 -3.04 -7.21
CA LEU A 68 2.65 -4.07 -7.49
C LEU A 68 1.43 -3.95 -6.57
N LEU A 69 1.64 -3.65 -5.29
CA LEU A 69 0.55 -3.39 -4.34
C LEU A 69 -0.26 -2.15 -4.74
N ASN A 70 0.43 -1.08 -5.14
CA ASN A 70 -0.18 0.13 -5.67
C ASN A 70 -1.03 -0.18 -6.91
N LEU A 71 -0.50 -0.91 -7.90
CA LEU A 71 -1.26 -1.31 -9.09
C LEU A 71 -2.48 -2.17 -8.73
N ALA A 72 -2.31 -3.15 -7.83
CA ALA A 72 -3.41 -4.00 -7.39
C ALA A 72 -4.52 -3.20 -6.71
N ARG A 73 -4.13 -2.21 -5.91
CA ARG A 73 -5.05 -1.23 -5.34
C ARG A 73 -5.77 -0.42 -6.40
N PHE A 74 -5.06 0.11 -7.39
CA PHE A 74 -5.66 0.91 -8.46
C PHE A 74 -6.74 0.15 -9.21
N PHE A 75 -6.47 -1.13 -9.51
CA PHE A 75 -7.40 -2.00 -10.23
C PHE A 75 -8.45 -2.69 -9.35
N ALA A 76 -8.44 -2.44 -8.04
CA ALA A 76 -9.39 -3.08 -7.15
C ALA A 76 -10.84 -2.67 -7.47
N PRO A 77 -11.78 -3.63 -7.50
CA PRO A 77 -13.17 -3.37 -7.85
C PRO A 77 -13.95 -2.68 -6.73
N THR A 78 -13.46 -2.75 -5.50
CA THR A 78 -14.14 -2.23 -4.30
C THR A 78 -13.62 -0.85 -3.91
N ARG A 79 -14.48 -0.07 -3.25
CA ARG A 79 -14.10 1.24 -2.67
C ARG A 79 -13.19 1.13 -1.46
N SER A 80 -13.34 0.05 -0.69
CA SER A 80 -12.46 -0.29 0.43
C SER A 80 -11.65 -1.51 0.07
N ILE A 81 -10.36 -1.47 0.35
CA ILE A 81 -9.41 -2.51 0.00
C ILE A 81 -8.60 -2.92 1.21
N MET A 82 -8.19 -4.18 1.23
CA MET A 82 -7.24 -4.72 2.19
C MET A 82 -5.93 -5.01 1.45
N LEU A 83 -4.89 -4.25 1.76
CA LEU A 83 -3.54 -4.49 1.28
C LEU A 83 -2.90 -5.59 2.12
N TRP A 84 -2.47 -6.65 1.45
CA TRP A 84 -1.88 -7.82 2.08
C TRP A 84 -0.43 -8.00 1.63
N PRO A 85 0.56 -7.79 2.51
CA PRO A 85 1.97 -7.80 2.12
C PRO A 85 2.63 -9.20 2.17
N ALA A 86 2.02 -10.17 2.85
CA ALA A 86 2.57 -11.51 3.01
C ALA A 86 1.92 -12.53 2.06
N SER A 87 2.33 -13.80 2.18
CA SER A 87 1.54 -14.88 1.58
C SER A 87 0.16 -14.94 2.25
N PRO A 88 -0.93 -15.10 1.49
CA PRO A 88 -2.27 -15.22 2.05
C PRO A 88 -2.48 -16.51 2.86
N ALA A 89 -1.51 -17.45 2.84
CA ALA A 89 -1.54 -18.65 3.68
C ALA A 89 -1.58 -18.36 5.18
N ALA A 90 -1.17 -17.17 5.62
CA ALA A 90 -1.17 -16.74 7.02
C ALA A 90 -2.54 -16.21 7.53
N VAL A 91 -3.59 -16.25 6.71
CA VAL A 91 -4.89 -15.60 7.00
C VAL A 91 -5.71 -16.35 8.06
N ILE A 92 -6.22 -15.59 9.03
CA ILE A 92 -7.30 -15.95 9.96
C ILE A 92 -8.64 -15.91 9.19
N LEU A 93 -9.38 -17.02 9.18
CA LEU A 93 -10.62 -17.18 8.37
C LEU A 93 -11.74 -16.17 8.67
N GLN A 94 -11.66 -15.46 9.78
CA GLN A 94 -12.70 -14.56 10.31
C GLN A 94 -12.54 -13.10 9.88
N VAL A 95 -11.45 -12.75 9.17
CA VAL A 95 -11.15 -11.37 8.76
C VAL A 95 -12.30 -10.73 7.97
N TYR A 96 -12.84 -11.45 6.98
CA TYR A 96 -13.84 -10.85 6.10
C TYR A 96 -15.15 -10.49 6.81
N ASP A 97 -15.66 -11.37 7.67
CA ASP A 97 -16.92 -11.13 8.36
C ASP A 97 -16.78 -9.98 9.38
N ALA A 98 -15.65 -9.92 10.10
CA ALA A 98 -15.31 -8.81 10.99
C ALA A 98 -15.14 -7.48 10.22
N LEU A 99 -14.59 -7.53 9.00
CA LEU A 99 -14.43 -6.35 8.16
C LEU A 99 -15.78 -5.84 7.67
N ILE A 100 -16.65 -6.70 7.17
CA ILE A 100 -17.95 -6.27 6.65
C ILE A 100 -18.87 -5.75 7.76
N SER A 101 -18.82 -6.33 8.96
CA SER A 101 -19.60 -5.84 10.09
C SER A 101 -19.15 -4.45 10.56
N GLN A 102 -17.86 -4.13 10.46
CA GLN A 102 -17.28 -2.85 10.88
C GLN A 102 -17.27 -1.80 9.75
N ILE A 103 -17.10 -2.21 8.49
CA ILE A 103 -16.97 -1.32 7.32
C ILE A 103 -18.32 -1.11 6.62
N GLY A 104 -19.43 -1.16 7.37
CA GLY A 104 -20.74 -0.73 6.88
C GLY A 104 -20.76 0.74 6.39
N GLN A 105 -19.71 1.50 6.70
CA GLN A 105 -19.47 2.88 6.28
C GLN A 105 -18.17 3.02 5.47
N PRO A 106 -18.03 4.08 4.66
CA PRO A 106 -16.79 4.38 3.95
C PRO A 106 -15.63 4.51 4.95
N ILE A 107 -14.53 3.79 4.70
CA ILE A 107 -13.32 3.90 5.53
C ILE A 107 -12.76 5.30 5.36
N GLN A 108 -12.84 6.10 6.43
CA GLN A 108 -12.29 7.46 6.46
C GLN A 108 -10.79 7.44 6.76
N LYS A 109 -10.36 6.51 7.64
CA LYS A 109 -9.00 6.37 8.13
C LYS A 109 -8.46 4.95 7.88
N PRO A 110 -7.20 4.77 7.45
CA PRO A 110 -6.61 3.44 7.31
C PRO A 110 -6.61 2.67 8.64
N LEU A 111 -6.92 1.37 8.57
CA LEU A 111 -7.05 0.47 9.71
C LEU A 111 -6.00 -0.64 9.61
N LEU A 112 -5.27 -0.91 10.68
CA LEU A 112 -4.35 -2.06 10.77
C LEU A 112 -5.10 -3.32 11.21
N LEU A 113 -4.82 -4.45 10.57
CA LEU A 113 -5.35 -5.75 11.01
C LEU A 113 -4.41 -6.37 12.05
N SER A 114 -4.56 -5.92 13.29
CA SER A 114 -3.72 -6.34 14.41
C SER A 114 -4.58 -6.56 15.66
N PRO A 115 -4.34 -7.63 16.43
CA PRO A 115 -4.97 -7.80 17.74
C PRO A 115 -4.41 -6.82 18.78
N PHE A 116 -3.26 -6.21 18.51
CA PHE A 116 -2.60 -5.22 19.37
C PHE A 116 -2.88 -3.80 18.86
N PRO A 117 -3.00 -2.81 19.77
CA PRO A 117 -3.11 -1.41 19.38
C PRO A 117 -1.86 -0.99 18.59
N ALA A 118 -2.07 -0.30 17.48
CA ALA A 118 -0.98 0.27 16.70
C ALA A 118 -0.25 1.33 17.52
N SER A 119 1.03 1.08 17.80
CA SER A 119 1.95 2.11 18.30
C SER A 119 3.05 2.32 17.25
N VAL A 120 3.60 3.54 17.19
CA VAL A 120 4.71 3.90 16.28
C VAL A 120 5.85 2.90 16.32
N PHE A 121 6.11 2.34 17.50
CA PHE A 121 7.30 1.56 17.80
C PHE A 121 7.05 0.05 17.77
N SER A 122 5.82 -0.40 17.48
CA SER A 122 5.45 -1.81 17.62
C SER A 122 4.39 -2.27 16.62
N ILE A 123 4.48 -1.83 15.35
CA ILE A 123 3.66 -2.41 14.30
C ILE A 123 4.32 -3.74 13.89
N PRO A 124 3.62 -4.89 14.00
CA PRO A 124 4.19 -6.15 13.57
C PRO A 124 4.49 -6.10 12.06
N SER A 125 5.64 -6.64 11.66
CA SER A 125 6.02 -6.63 10.24
C SER A 125 5.01 -7.42 9.40
N LEU A 126 4.78 -6.98 8.17
CA LEU A 126 3.81 -7.56 7.25
C LEU A 126 2.34 -7.55 7.76
N THR A 127 2.00 -6.65 8.69
CA THR A 127 0.61 -6.46 9.15
C THR A 127 -0.26 -5.91 8.01
N PRO A 128 -1.39 -6.55 7.65
CA PRO A 128 -2.28 -6.04 6.61
C PRO A 128 -2.92 -4.70 7.00
N VAL A 129 -3.19 -3.86 6.00
CA VAL A 129 -3.87 -2.57 6.19
C VAL A 129 -5.13 -2.51 5.34
N VAL A 130 -6.21 -1.98 5.90
CA VAL A 130 -7.46 -1.69 5.20
C VAL A 130 -7.57 -0.19 5.00
N LEU A 131 -7.87 0.24 3.79
CA LEU A 131 -8.02 1.65 3.45
C LEU A 131 -8.98 1.85 2.28
N SER A 132 -9.35 3.10 2.03
CA SER A 132 -10.04 3.46 0.79
C SER A 132 -9.14 3.24 -0.43
N ARG A 133 -9.69 2.69 -1.50
CA ARG A 133 -9.01 2.53 -2.80
C ARG A 133 -8.43 3.85 -3.28
N ASP A 134 -9.16 4.93 -3.07
CA ASP A 134 -8.83 6.27 -3.56
C ASP A 134 -8.11 7.13 -2.50
N TYR A 135 -7.65 6.51 -1.40
CA TYR A 135 -6.87 7.17 -0.36
C TYR A 135 -5.64 7.90 -0.93
N ARG A 136 -5.30 9.07 -0.38
CA ARG A 136 -4.31 9.98 -0.99
C ARG A 136 -2.88 9.42 -1.09
N LEU A 137 -2.47 8.60 -0.13
CA LEU A 137 -1.10 8.09 -0.09
C LEU A 137 -0.94 6.79 -0.87
N TRP A 138 0.20 6.65 -1.52
CA TRP A 138 0.65 5.46 -2.22
C TRP A 138 1.91 4.94 -1.52
N CYS A 139 2.12 3.62 -1.48
CA CYS A 139 3.35 3.07 -0.93
C CYS A 139 4.53 3.58 -1.75
N SER A 140 5.50 4.23 -1.10
CA SER A 140 6.56 4.92 -1.80
C SER A 140 7.56 3.96 -2.45
N GLU A 141 8.15 4.40 -3.56
CA GLU A 141 9.16 3.66 -4.31
C GLU A 141 10.56 4.08 -3.83
N ARG A 142 10.94 3.73 -2.60
CA ARG A 142 12.35 3.87 -2.27
C ARG A 142 13.13 2.76 -2.99
N ALA A 143 14.22 3.18 -3.62
CA ALA A 143 15.13 2.30 -4.35
C ALA A 143 16.09 1.58 -3.39
N PHE A 144 15.64 1.29 -2.16
CA PHE A 144 16.42 0.46 -1.28
C PHE A 144 16.35 -0.97 -1.82
N LEU A 145 17.48 -1.67 -1.78
CA LEU A 145 17.57 -3.11 -1.95
C LEU A 145 16.95 -3.79 -0.70
N GLY A 146 15.70 -3.43 -0.39
CA GLY A 146 14.97 -3.87 0.79
C GLY A 146 14.30 -5.21 0.56
N SER A 147 14.04 -5.93 1.65
CA SER A 147 13.11 -7.05 1.63
C SER A 147 11.67 -6.54 1.46
N ARG A 148 10.76 -7.42 1.02
CA ARG A 148 9.31 -7.11 0.99
C ARG A 148 8.79 -6.59 2.33
N SER A 149 9.30 -7.11 3.45
CA SER A 149 8.95 -6.63 4.78
C SER A 149 9.41 -5.20 5.02
N SER A 150 10.64 -4.85 4.62
CA SER A 150 11.14 -3.48 4.72
C SER A 150 10.32 -2.48 3.90
N ASP A 151 9.99 -2.84 2.65
CA ASP A 151 9.14 -2.01 1.78
C ASP A 151 7.76 -1.78 2.41
N TRP A 152 7.22 -2.83 3.05
CA TRP A 152 5.93 -2.77 3.69
C TRP A 152 5.94 -1.94 4.97
N ASP A 153 6.92 -2.16 5.85
CA ASP A 153 7.05 -1.45 7.12
C ASP A 153 7.21 0.06 6.87
N GLU A 154 7.96 0.44 5.82
CA GLU A 154 8.03 1.81 5.37
C GLU A 154 6.67 2.35 4.89
N CYS A 155 5.93 1.58 4.07
CA CYS A 155 4.60 2.00 3.63
C CYS A 155 3.63 2.22 4.80
N VAL A 156 3.59 1.31 5.77
CA VAL A 156 2.73 1.44 6.94
C VAL A 156 3.15 2.63 7.81
N TRP A 157 4.46 2.84 7.96
CA TRP A 157 4.97 4.02 8.67
C TRP A 157 4.53 5.33 8.02
N PHE A 158 4.50 5.41 6.69
CA PHE A 158 3.95 6.57 5.98
C PHE A 158 2.46 6.79 6.25
N LEU A 159 1.67 5.72 6.23
CA LEU A 159 0.23 5.80 6.56
C LEU A 159 0.04 6.29 7.99
N TRP A 160 0.87 5.81 8.92
CA TRP A 160 0.84 6.24 10.32
C TRP A 160 1.16 7.73 10.48
N LEU A 161 2.21 8.22 9.80
CA LEU A 161 2.59 9.63 9.84
C LEU A 161 1.51 10.57 9.29
N GLU A 162 0.82 10.16 8.23
CA GLU A 162 -0.18 11.00 7.56
C GLU A 162 -1.46 11.16 8.38
N GLU A 163 -1.77 10.13 9.15
CA GLU A 163 -3.00 10.00 9.92
C GLU A 163 -2.80 10.26 11.41
N TYR A 164 -1.58 10.66 11.79
CA TYR A 164 -1.17 10.94 13.16
C TYR A 164 -1.48 9.80 14.12
N GLY A 165 -1.32 8.56 13.65
CA GLY A 165 -1.87 7.39 14.32
C GLY A 165 -2.67 6.51 13.37
N LEU A 166 -2.69 5.21 13.64
CA LEU A 166 -3.58 4.26 12.99
C LEU A 166 -4.47 3.59 14.04
N GLU A 167 -5.69 3.28 13.64
CA GLU A 167 -6.57 2.40 14.41
C GLU A 167 -6.24 0.95 14.09
N SER A 168 -6.50 0.05 15.02
CA SER A 168 -6.29 -1.40 14.81
C SER A 168 -7.60 -2.14 14.92
N LEU A 169 -7.95 -2.93 13.91
CA LEU A 169 -9.06 -3.87 13.99
C LEU A 169 -8.56 -5.21 14.51
N ASN A 170 -9.01 -5.58 15.70
CA ASN A 170 -8.81 -6.93 16.18
C ASN A 170 -9.83 -7.86 15.50
N VAL A 171 -9.32 -8.64 14.55
CA VAL A 171 -10.11 -9.58 13.75
C VAL A 171 -10.77 -10.69 14.59
N THR A 172 -10.14 -11.09 15.71
CA THR A 172 -10.66 -12.18 16.54
C THR A 172 -11.86 -11.75 17.39
N SER A 173 -11.84 -10.51 17.89
CA SER A 173 -12.95 -9.93 18.66
C SER A 173 -13.93 -9.15 17.77
N GLY A 174 -13.56 -8.87 16.52
CA GLY A 174 -14.30 -8.00 15.61
C GLY A 174 -14.41 -6.57 16.10
N SER A 175 -13.57 -6.13 17.04
CA SER A 175 -13.64 -4.80 17.67
C SER A 175 -12.50 -3.90 17.20
N ILE A 176 -12.81 -2.63 16.95
CA ILE A 176 -11.78 -1.60 16.73
C ILE A 176 -11.11 -1.30 18.07
N VAL A 177 -9.80 -1.48 18.11
CA VAL A 177 -8.92 -1.08 19.18
C VAL A 177 -8.32 0.26 18.77
N GLU A 178 -8.85 1.32 19.35
CA GLU A 178 -8.24 2.64 19.21
C GLU A 178 -6.86 2.65 19.86
N SER A 179 -5.88 3.17 19.14
CA SER A 179 -4.61 3.52 19.77
C SER A 179 -4.89 4.70 20.70
N LYS A 180 -4.94 4.43 22.01
CA LYS A 180 -4.95 5.48 23.04
C LYS A 180 -3.59 6.18 23.03
N ILE A 181 -3.35 7.02 22.02
CA ILE A 181 -2.42 8.14 22.16
C ILE A 181 -3.11 9.07 23.15
N ARG A 182 -2.76 8.85 24.41
CA ARG A 182 -3.34 9.41 25.63
C ARG A 182 -3.11 10.93 25.62
N ASP A 183 -4.18 11.71 25.45
CA ASP A 183 -4.49 13.11 25.88
C ASP A 183 -3.40 14.19 26.13
N ASP A 184 -2.12 13.94 25.89
CA ASP A 184 -1.05 14.95 25.89
C ASP A 184 -0.77 15.43 24.44
N ASN A 185 -1.86 15.47 23.66
CA ASN A 185 -1.92 15.44 22.19
C ASN A 185 -1.04 16.49 21.51
N ARG A 186 -0.88 17.69 22.08
CA ARG A 186 -0.17 18.78 21.37
C ARG A 186 1.31 18.53 21.16
N THR A 187 1.98 17.73 21.99
CA THR A 187 3.44 17.55 21.90
C THR A 187 3.78 16.41 20.95
N VAL A 188 3.03 15.31 21.01
CA VAL A 188 3.15 14.19 20.07
C VAL A 188 2.69 14.63 18.69
N ASP A 189 1.56 15.32 18.57
CA ASP A 189 1.07 15.83 17.28
C ASP A 189 2.09 16.79 16.65
N ARG A 190 2.66 17.73 17.42
CA ARG A 190 3.72 18.62 16.91
C ARG A 190 4.98 17.86 16.52
N PHE A 191 5.38 16.86 17.28
CA PHE A 191 6.53 16.02 16.93
C PHE A 191 6.29 15.23 15.65
N VAL A 192 5.11 14.64 15.48
CA VAL A 192 4.72 13.89 14.28
C VAL A 192 4.56 14.81 13.08
N GLN A 193 3.96 15.98 13.25
CA GLN A 193 3.89 17.02 12.23
C GLN A 193 5.29 17.43 11.77
N ARG A 194 6.22 17.66 12.70
CA ARG A 194 7.63 17.98 12.39
C ARG A 194 8.33 16.84 11.67
N LEU A 195 8.12 15.59 12.08
CA LEU A 195 8.69 14.42 11.41
C LEU A 195 8.14 14.25 9.99
N SER A 196 6.83 14.35 9.82
CA SER A 196 6.16 14.26 8.51
C SER A 196 6.62 15.40 7.59
N ALA A 197 6.67 16.62 8.10
CA ALA A 197 7.23 17.80 7.44
C ALA A 197 8.67 17.56 6.95
N LYS A 198 9.56 17.21 7.88
CA LYS A 198 10.98 16.95 7.58
C LYS A 198 11.14 15.84 6.55
N HIS A 199 10.40 14.76 6.70
CA HIS A 199 10.46 13.64 5.78
C HIS A 199 10.00 14.03 4.36
N ARG A 200 8.90 14.78 4.24
CA ARG A 200 8.44 15.29 2.93
C ARG A 200 9.47 16.22 2.30
N ALA A 201 10.14 17.07 3.09
CA ALA A 201 11.23 17.93 2.62
C ALA A 201 12.43 17.11 2.10
N GLU A 202 12.87 16.09 2.84
CA GLU A 202 13.95 15.18 2.42
C GLU A 202 13.58 14.42 1.13
N THR A 203 12.34 13.93 1.03
CA THR A 203 11.84 13.25 -0.17
C THR A 203 11.82 14.18 -1.38
N CYS A 204 11.42 15.43 -1.16
CA CYS A 204 11.45 16.49 -2.16
C CYS A 204 12.87 16.78 -2.65
N GLU A 205 13.82 16.93 -1.73
CA GLU A 205 15.22 17.17 -2.04
C GLU A 205 15.82 16.01 -2.84
N VAL A 206 15.62 14.77 -2.40
CA VAL A 206 16.09 13.57 -3.10
C VAL A 206 15.48 13.48 -4.50
N THR A 207 14.19 13.76 -4.65
CA THR A 207 13.50 13.71 -5.94
C THR A 207 14.02 14.79 -6.90
N LEU A 208 14.24 16.01 -6.41
CA LEU A 208 14.81 17.09 -7.21
C LEU A 208 16.24 16.81 -7.63
N ARG A 209 17.07 16.24 -6.73
CA ARG A 209 18.44 15.80 -7.03
C ARG A 209 18.45 14.73 -8.13
N ARG A 210 17.53 13.75 -8.09
CA ARG A 210 17.41 12.72 -9.14
C ARG A 210 16.99 13.28 -10.48
N LEU A 211 16.06 14.24 -10.50
CA LEU A 211 15.60 14.88 -11.73
C LEU A 211 16.64 15.86 -12.33
N SER A 212 17.62 16.29 -11.54
CA SER A 212 18.67 17.24 -11.96
C SER A 212 20.07 16.63 -12.02
N GLY A 213 20.22 15.35 -11.66
CA GLY A 213 21.49 14.66 -11.55
C GLY A 213 22.04 14.15 -12.89
N PRO A 214 23.28 13.64 -12.90
CA PRO A 214 23.92 13.15 -14.13
C PRO A 214 23.16 11.99 -14.80
N ASP A 215 22.42 11.19 -14.01
CA ASP A 215 21.57 10.10 -14.49
C ASP A 215 20.15 10.54 -14.87
N ALA A 216 19.87 11.84 -14.90
CA ALA A 216 18.54 12.34 -15.21
C ALA A 216 18.13 11.98 -16.65
N PRO A 217 16.89 11.51 -16.88
CA PRO A 217 16.41 11.22 -18.21
C PRO A 217 16.48 12.47 -19.10
N ARG A 218 16.85 12.30 -20.38
CA ARG A 218 16.97 13.40 -21.34
C ARG A 218 15.74 14.32 -21.26
N PRO A 219 15.93 15.65 -21.24
CA PRO A 219 14.89 16.61 -20.92
C PRO A 219 13.79 16.61 -21.99
N SER A 220 12.76 15.79 -21.77
CA SER A 220 11.53 15.78 -22.57
C SER A 220 10.52 16.78 -22.00
N ARG A 221 9.50 17.15 -22.80
CA ARG A 221 8.40 18.01 -22.34
C ARG A 221 7.67 17.45 -21.12
N ALA A 222 7.56 16.12 -21.03
CA ALA A 222 6.97 15.42 -19.89
C ALA A 222 7.84 15.51 -18.64
N VAL A 223 9.17 15.35 -18.78
CA VAL A 223 10.14 15.49 -17.68
C VAL A 223 10.14 16.94 -17.15
N LYS A 224 10.08 17.94 -18.05
CA LYS A 224 9.98 19.36 -17.65
C LYS A 224 8.70 19.67 -16.87
N LYS A 225 7.54 19.15 -17.31
CA LYS A 225 6.26 19.29 -16.59
C LYS A 225 6.32 18.62 -15.21
N LYS A 226 6.84 17.39 -15.15
CA LYS A 226 7.03 16.65 -13.89
C LYS A 226 7.93 17.44 -12.94
N MET A 227 9.05 17.98 -13.43
CA MET A 227 9.97 18.78 -12.63
C MET A 227 9.33 20.08 -12.13
N GLN A 228 8.54 20.78 -12.94
CA GLN A 228 7.79 21.96 -12.50
C GLN A 228 6.76 21.62 -11.43
N TRP A 229 6.02 20.51 -11.58
CA TRP A 229 5.06 20.06 -10.59
C TRP A 229 5.76 19.71 -9.26
N VAL A 230 6.86 18.93 -9.31
CA VAL A 230 7.65 18.57 -8.12
C VAL A 230 8.17 19.83 -7.42
N LYS A 231 8.74 20.79 -8.16
CA LYS A 231 9.19 22.07 -7.58
C LYS A 231 8.05 22.83 -6.90
N GLY A 232 6.86 22.86 -7.50
CA GLY A 232 5.67 23.50 -6.91
C GLY A 232 5.22 22.81 -5.63
N PHE A 233 5.11 21.47 -5.65
CA PHE A 233 4.74 20.66 -4.49
C PHE A 233 5.73 20.82 -3.33
N CYS A 234 7.03 20.82 -3.62
CA CYS A 234 8.08 20.99 -2.61
C CYS A 234 8.04 22.37 -1.97
N ARG A 235 7.85 23.43 -2.77
CA ARG A 235 7.70 24.79 -2.26
C ARG A 235 6.46 24.95 -1.38
N GLN A 236 5.34 24.33 -1.76
CA GLN A 236 4.12 24.33 -0.95
C GLN A 236 4.34 23.59 0.38
N THR A 237 5.04 22.45 0.34
CA THR A 237 5.40 21.70 1.53
C THR A 237 6.27 22.53 2.47
N GLU A 238 7.37 23.12 1.98
CA GLU A 238 8.24 23.99 2.79
C GLU A 238 7.51 25.17 3.43
N ASN A 239 6.58 25.80 2.71
CA ASN A 239 5.76 26.89 3.26
C ASN A 239 4.86 26.39 4.39
N ASN A 240 4.27 25.20 4.26
CA ASN A 240 3.44 24.61 5.32
C ASN A 240 4.27 24.29 6.58
N ILE A 241 5.55 23.91 6.41
CA ILE A 241 6.49 23.70 7.53
C ILE A 241 6.76 25.02 8.26
N LYS A 242 7.13 26.07 7.52
CA LYS A 242 7.41 27.39 8.09
C LYS A 242 6.21 27.97 8.84
N ASN A 243 5.00 27.76 8.30
CA ASN A 243 3.77 28.19 8.96
C ASN A 243 3.49 27.41 10.25
N ALA A 244 3.86 26.12 10.31
CA ALA A 244 3.71 25.29 11.51
C ALA A 244 4.80 25.51 12.58
N GLU A 245 5.91 26.18 12.23
CA GLU A 245 7.00 26.55 13.15
C GLU A 245 6.89 27.99 13.69
N GLY A 246 6.04 28.82 13.08
CA GLY A 246 5.82 30.23 13.45
C GLY A 246 4.66 30.50 14.41
N GLU A 247 3.97 29.46 14.89
CA GLU A 247 2.95 29.48 15.96
C GLU A 247 3.46 28.76 17.23
#